data_AF-A0A917DDI5-F1
#
_entry.id   AF-A0A917DDI5-F1
#
_cell.length_a   1.000
_cell.length_b   1.000
_cell.length_c   1.000
_cell.angle_alpha   90.00
_cell.angle_beta   90.00
_cell.angle_gamma   90.00
#
_symmetry.space_group_name_H-M   'P 1'
#
loop_
_entity.id
_entity.type
_entity.pdbx_description
1 polymer ?
#
loop_
_entity_poly.entity_id
_entity_poly.type
_entity_poly.pdbx_seq_one_letter_code
_entity_poly.pdbx_strand_id
1 'polypeptide(L)'
;MRIALATLLLACISLPSHAEDRYSGHYSAGCGQLVCELDIRPAGKGWSVRWTASDPTRLDAVPVCSFKTTAELGSAAMGPAGVVSGIAVGQVRGRPFGLFDLAPGRVSWSSSWQACEGVAPKAIYEAFGDE
;
A
#
# COMPACT_ATOMS: atom_id res chain seq x y z
N MET A 1 -15.31 36.04 51.68
CA MET A 1 -14.49 35.83 50.46
C MET A 1 -15.06 34.64 49.71
N ARG A 2 -15.77 34.85 48.59
CA ARG A 2 -16.45 33.79 47.83
C ARG A 2 -15.49 33.28 46.75
N ILE A 3 -15.07 32.02 46.84
CA ILE A 3 -14.22 31.38 45.84
C ILE A 3 -15.14 30.83 44.74
N ALA A 4 -15.12 31.46 43.56
CA ALA A 4 -15.79 30.95 42.38
C ALA A 4 -14.87 29.91 41.71
N LEU A 5 -15.27 28.64 41.76
CA LEU A 5 -14.65 27.56 40.99
C LEU A 5 -15.07 27.73 39.52
N ALA A 6 -14.13 28.16 38.67
CA ALA A 6 -14.32 28.17 37.23
C ALA A 6 -14.04 26.76 36.68
N THR A 7 -15.11 26.02 36.37
CA THR A 7 -15.05 24.73 35.71
C THR A 7 -14.64 24.94 34.25
N LEU A 8 -13.36 24.73 33.92
CA LEU A 8 -12.89 24.74 32.55
C LEU A 8 -13.39 23.47 31.85
N LEU A 9 -14.38 23.64 30.96
CA LEU A 9 -14.81 22.63 30.01
C LEU A 9 -13.66 22.32 29.06
N LEU A 10 -13.00 21.18 29.27
CA LEU A 10 -12.09 20.57 28.30
C LEU A 10 -12.92 20.14 27.08
N ALA A 11 -13.05 21.03 26.10
CA ALA A 11 -13.53 20.66 24.79
C ALA A 11 -12.42 19.83 24.12
N CYS A 12 -12.52 18.50 24.22
CA CYS A 12 -11.74 17.59 23.41
C CYS A 12 -12.07 17.85 21.94
N ILE A 13 -11.25 18.65 21.26
CA ILE A 13 -11.26 18.78 19.81
C ILE A 13 -10.94 17.38 19.29
N SER A 14 -11.97 16.66 18.86
CA SER A 14 -11.82 15.40 18.15
C SER A 14 -11.21 15.72 16.80
N LEU A 15 -9.87 15.74 16.74
CA LEU A 15 -9.16 15.66 15.46
C LEU A 15 -9.78 14.49 14.70
N PRO A 16 -10.11 14.65 13.41
CA PRO A 16 -10.57 13.51 12.63
C PRO A 16 -9.51 12.42 12.79
N SER A 17 -9.93 11.26 13.28
CA SER A 17 -9.13 10.06 13.18
C SER A 17 -8.88 9.89 11.68
N HIS A 18 -7.70 10.29 11.22
CA HIS A 18 -7.09 9.59 10.11
C HIS A 18 -7.19 8.13 10.53
N ALA A 19 -8.04 7.35 9.88
CA ALA A 19 -7.85 5.91 9.88
C ALA A 19 -6.36 5.76 9.55
N GLU A 20 -5.61 5.24 10.51
CA GLU A 20 -4.14 5.21 10.49
C GLU A 20 -3.72 4.75 9.10
N ASP A 21 -2.93 5.55 8.38
CA ASP A 21 -2.63 5.23 6.99
C ASP A 21 -1.78 3.95 6.94
N ARG A 22 -2.45 2.82 6.70
CA ARG A 22 -1.88 1.48 6.87
C ARG A 22 -0.99 1.03 5.71
N TYR A 23 -1.04 1.74 4.59
CA TYR A 23 -0.45 1.26 3.33
C TYR A 23 0.58 2.21 2.75
N SER A 24 0.54 3.49 3.08
CA SER A 24 1.48 4.44 2.50
C SER A 24 2.91 4.16 2.95
N GLY A 25 3.82 4.20 1.98
CA GLY A 25 5.21 3.88 2.18
C GLY A 25 5.92 3.57 0.87
N HIS A 26 7.22 3.35 0.99
CA HIS A 26 8.04 2.86 -0.11
C HIS A 26 8.60 1.50 0.29
N TYR A 27 8.31 0.50 -0.53
CA TYR A 27 8.60 -0.89 -0.23
C TYR A 27 9.35 -1.56 -1.39
N SER A 28 10.11 -2.61 -1.10
CA SER A 28 10.81 -3.42 -2.08
C SER A 28 10.58 -4.91 -1.88
N ALA A 29 10.72 -5.68 -2.96
CA ALA A 29 10.74 -7.13 -2.95
C ALA A 29 11.60 -7.65 -4.11
N GLY A 30 12.18 -8.84 -3.94
CA GLY A 30 12.73 -9.58 -5.07
C GLY A 30 11.63 -10.10 -5.99
N CYS A 31 11.80 -9.93 -7.30
CA CYS A 31 10.86 -10.44 -8.31
C CYS A 31 11.62 -11.15 -9.44
N GLY A 32 12.21 -12.30 -9.11
CA GLY A 32 13.13 -13.02 -9.98
C GLY A 32 14.54 -12.45 -9.87
N GLN A 33 15.12 -12.06 -11.02
CA GLN A 33 16.44 -11.38 -11.07
C GLN A 33 16.32 -9.85 -10.94
N LEU A 34 15.10 -9.32 -10.81
CA LEU A 34 14.81 -7.90 -10.70
C LEU A 34 14.50 -7.53 -9.24
N VAL A 35 14.66 -6.24 -8.93
CA VAL A 35 14.12 -5.62 -7.73
C VAL A 35 12.81 -4.95 -8.10
N CYS A 36 11.74 -5.29 -7.40
CA CYS A 36 10.45 -4.66 -7.56
C CYS A 36 10.20 -3.68 -6.42
N GLU A 37 9.72 -2.50 -6.75
CA GLU A 37 9.40 -1.47 -5.76
C GLU A 37 7.94 -1.07 -5.84
N LEU A 38 7.42 -0.67 -4.70
CA LEU A 38 6.06 -0.23 -4.50
C LEU A 38 6.10 1.11 -3.76
N ASP A 39 5.68 2.18 -4.43
CA ASP A 39 5.48 3.50 -3.81
C ASP A 39 3.97 3.74 -3.70
N ILE A 40 3.49 3.71 -2.45
CA ILE A 40 2.09 3.92 -2.10
C ILE A 40 1.99 5.27 -1.40
N ARG A 41 1.11 6.13 -1.89
CA ARG A 41 0.84 7.44 -1.29
C ARG A 41 -0.64 7.64 -1.05
N PRO A 42 -1.02 8.38 0.01
CA PRO A 42 -2.42 8.73 0.21
C PRO A 42 -2.91 9.58 -0.96
N ALA A 43 -4.13 9.33 -1.39
CA ALA A 43 -4.83 10.10 -2.42
C ALA A 43 -6.21 10.53 -1.91
N GLY A 44 -6.92 11.39 -2.64
CA GLY A 44 -8.20 11.94 -2.20
C GLY A 44 -9.22 10.88 -1.76
N LYS A 45 -9.27 9.75 -2.47
CA LYS A 45 -9.90 8.50 -2.02
C LYS A 45 -8.89 7.36 -2.16
N GLY A 46 -8.58 6.70 -1.04
CA GLY A 46 -7.63 5.59 -1.01
C GLY A 46 -6.18 6.02 -1.27
N TRP A 47 -5.50 5.31 -2.17
CA TRP A 47 -4.07 5.43 -2.41
C TRP A 47 -3.74 5.48 -3.89
N SER A 48 -2.76 6.31 -4.25
CA SER A 48 -2.05 6.17 -5.51
C SER A 48 -0.90 5.18 -5.33
N VAL A 49 -0.74 4.28 -6.30
CA VAL A 49 0.25 3.21 -6.24
C VAL A 49 1.08 3.25 -7.50
N ARG A 50 2.40 3.34 -7.35
CA ARG A 50 3.37 3.12 -8.42
C ARG A 50 4.09 1.82 -8.13
N TRP A 51 4.22 1.00 -9.17
CA TRP A 51 5.01 -0.21 -9.14
C TRP A 51 6.06 -0.18 -10.24
N THR A 52 7.27 -0.62 -9.91
CA THR A 52 8.41 -0.69 -10.82
C THR A 52 9.10 -2.04 -10.64
N ALA A 53 9.70 -2.55 -11.72
CA ALA A 53 10.66 -3.64 -11.69
C ALA A 53 11.93 -3.17 -12.40
N SER A 54 13.05 -3.20 -11.70
CA SER A 54 14.33 -2.66 -12.15
C SER A 54 15.40 -3.75 -12.10
N ASP A 55 16.31 -3.71 -13.07
CA ASP A 55 17.50 -4.56 -13.08
C ASP A 55 18.56 -3.91 -12.17
N PRO A 56 18.92 -4.53 -11.03
CA PRO A 56 19.86 -3.92 -10.08
C PRO A 56 21.28 -3.80 -10.64
N THR A 57 21.59 -4.45 -11.77
CA THR A 57 22.89 -4.36 -12.44
C THR A 57 22.99 -3.21 -13.42
N ARG A 58 21.85 -2.58 -13.76
CA ARG A 58 21.81 -1.42 -14.67
C ARG A 58 21.85 -0.12 -13.90
N LEU A 59 22.75 0.77 -14.31
CA LEU A 59 22.99 2.06 -13.66
C LEU A 59 22.16 3.21 -14.29
N ASP A 60 21.34 2.93 -15.31
CA ASP A 60 20.56 3.94 -16.04
C ASP A 60 19.26 4.34 -15.31
N ALA A 61 18.95 3.69 -14.18
CA ALA A 61 17.75 3.89 -13.36
C ALA A 61 16.41 3.74 -14.13
N VAL A 62 16.44 3.11 -15.32
CA VAL A 62 15.24 2.88 -16.12
C VAL A 62 14.61 1.54 -15.72
N PRO A 63 13.37 1.52 -15.22
CA PRO A 63 12.70 0.27 -14.90
C PRO A 63 12.48 -0.57 -16.17
N VAL A 64 12.71 -1.87 -16.06
CA VAL A 64 12.34 -2.87 -17.09
C VAL A 64 10.83 -2.87 -17.31
N CYS A 65 10.07 -2.67 -16.24
CA CYS A 65 8.62 -2.63 -16.26
C CYS A 65 8.11 -1.61 -15.24
N SER A 66 7.04 -0.89 -15.55
CA SER A 66 6.39 -0.03 -14.57
C SER A 66 4.92 0.23 -14.90
N PHE A 67 4.15 0.55 -13.86
CA PHE A 67 2.81 1.10 -14.02
C PHE A 67 2.43 1.99 -12.83
N LYS A 68 1.35 2.74 -13.01
CA LYS A 68 0.65 3.46 -11.94
C LYS A 68 -0.81 3.05 -11.91
N THR A 69 -1.37 3.02 -10.71
CA THR A 69 -2.77 2.70 -10.47
C THR A 69 -3.25 3.41 -9.21
N THR A 70 -4.54 3.28 -8.91
CA THR A 70 -5.10 3.61 -7.61
C THR A 70 -5.59 2.34 -6.91
N ALA A 71 -5.73 2.42 -5.60
CA ALA A 71 -6.38 1.42 -4.77
C ALA A 71 -7.31 2.12 -3.77
N GLU A 72 -8.42 1.50 -3.42
CA GLU A 72 -9.37 1.98 -2.41
C GLU A 72 -9.73 0.88 -1.42
N LEU A 73 -10.23 1.24 -0.24
CA LEU A 73 -10.74 0.25 0.69
C LEU A 73 -11.92 -0.50 0.08
N GLY A 74 -11.82 -1.82 0.07
CA GLY A 74 -12.86 -2.68 -0.46
C GLY A 74 -12.71 -4.10 0.04
N SER A 75 -13.11 -5.04 -0.82
CA SER A 75 -13.01 -6.47 -0.55
C SER A 75 -12.41 -7.18 -1.77
N ALA A 76 -11.62 -8.23 -1.54
CA ALA A 76 -11.12 -9.10 -2.60
C ALA A 76 -11.54 -10.55 -2.35
N ALA A 77 -11.93 -11.21 -3.43
CA ALA A 77 -12.10 -12.66 -3.42
C ALA A 77 -10.73 -13.34 -3.48
N MET A 78 -10.45 -14.19 -2.50
CA MET A 78 -9.20 -14.92 -2.33
C MET A 78 -9.37 -16.41 -2.69
N GLY A 79 -10.15 -16.67 -3.75
CA GLY A 79 -10.44 -18.03 -4.20
C GLY A 79 -11.12 -18.87 -3.09
N PRO A 80 -10.64 -20.11 -2.82
CA PRO A 80 -11.22 -20.98 -1.78
C PRO A 80 -11.17 -20.39 -0.36
N ALA A 81 -10.29 -19.43 -0.10
CA ALA A 81 -10.18 -18.76 1.19
C ALA A 81 -11.32 -17.76 1.47
N GLY A 82 -12.24 -17.55 0.52
CA GLY A 82 -13.41 -16.70 0.66
C GLY A 82 -13.14 -15.24 0.29
N VAL A 83 -13.87 -14.32 0.91
CA VAL A 83 -13.78 -12.87 0.67
C VAL A 83 -13.15 -12.20 1.89
N VAL A 84 -12.10 -11.41 1.65
CA VAL A 84 -11.49 -10.57 2.68
C VAL A 84 -11.95 -9.14 2.46
N SER A 85 -12.49 -8.51 3.50
CA SER A 85 -12.95 -7.11 3.50
C SER A 85 -11.99 -6.22 4.28
N GLY A 86 -11.98 -4.91 3.99
CA GLY A 86 -11.12 -3.94 4.68
C GLY A 86 -9.69 -3.86 4.14
N ILE A 87 -9.48 -4.35 2.92
CA ILE A 87 -8.19 -4.33 2.23
C ILE A 87 -8.19 -3.31 1.10
N ALA A 88 -7.02 -2.79 0.74
CA ALA A 88 -6.88 -1.90 -0.41
C ALA A 88 -6.98 -2.74 -1.70
N VAL A 89 -7.89 -2.39 -2.60
CA VAL A 89 -8.12 -3.12 -3.87
C VAL A 89 -8.13 -2.16 -5.04
N GLY A 90 -7.74 -2.64 -6.22
CA GLY A 90 -7.75 -1.84 -7.43
C GLY A 90 -7.63 -2.69 -8.69
N GLN A 91 -7.40 -2.04 -9.83
CA GLN A 91 -7.23 -2.72 -11.11
C GLN A 91 -6.10 -2.10 -11.93
N VAL A 92 -5.28 -2.95 -12.56
CA VAL A 92 -4.27 -2.53 -13.54
C VAL A 92 -4.69 -3.05 -14.91
N ARG A 93 -5.06 -2.15 -15.82
CA ARG A 93 -5.56 -2.50 -17.17
C ARG A 93 -6.73 -3.51 -17.09
N GLY A 94 -7.68 -3.28 -16.18
CA GLY A 94 -8.84 -4.15 -15.96
C GLY A 94 -8.56 -5.42 -15.15
N ARG A 95 -7.32 -5.68 -14.74
CA ARG A 95 -6.94 -6.88 -13.98
C ARG A 95 -6.91 -6.58 -12.48
N PRO A 96 -7.65 -7.30 -11.64
CA PRO A 96 -7.79 -6.98 -10.23
C PRO A 96 -6.53 -7.29 -9.42
N PHE A 97 -6.31 -6.55 -8.35
CA PHE A 97 -5.32 -6.83 -7.32
C PHE A 97 -5.85 -6.45 -5.93
N GLY A 98 -5.20 -6.97 -4.89
CA GLY A 98 -5.40 -6.56 -3.50
C GLY A 98 -4.07 -6.29 -2.79
N LEU A 99 -4.06 -5.32 -1.91
CA LEU A 99 -2.98 -4.95 -1.00
C LEU A 99 -3.41 -5.29 0.43
N PHE A 100 -2.56 -5.98 1.16
CA PHE A 100 -2.79 -6.40 2.53
C PHE A 100 -1.72 -5.81 3.42
N ASP A 101 -2.12 -5.04 4.42
CA ASP A 101 -1.25 -4.66 5.53
C ASP A 101 -1.03 -5.92 6.39
N LEU A 102 0.22 -6.42 6.42
CA LEU A 102 0.57 -7.63 7.16
C LEU A 102 1.09 -7.29 8.56
N ALA A 103 1.96 -6.30 8.64
CA ALA A 103 2.65 -5.83 9.83
C ALA A 103 3.26 -4.45 9.52
N PRO A 104 3.65 -3.66 10.53
CA PRO A 104 4.41 -2.42 10.31
C PRO A 104 5.57 -2.66 9.34
N GLY A 105 5.66 -1.83 8.30
CA GLY A 105 6.69 -1.92 7.26
C GLY A 105 6.51 -3.07 6.25
N ARG A 106 5.44 -3.87 6.31
CA ARG A 106 5.25 -5.04 5.42
C ARG A 106 3.86 -5.07 4.79
N VAL A 107 3.83 -5.05 3.46
CA VAL A 107 2.61 -5.07 2.66
C VAL A 107 2.66 -6.21 1.65
N SER A 108 1.58 -6.98 1.52
CA SER A 108 1.45 -8.01 0.48
C SER A 108 0.67 -7.48 -0.71
N TRP A 109 1.21 -7.68 -1.91
CA TRP A 109 0.45 -7.53 -3.16
C TRP A 109 -0.03 -8.91 -3.63
N SER A 110 -1.34 -9.06 -3.79
CA SER A 110 -1.97 -10.26 -4.34
C SER A 110 -2.57 -9.98 -5.73
N SER A 111 -2.17 -10.79 -6.71
CA SER A 111 -2.74 -10.80 -8.06
C SER A 111 -2.45 -12.13 -8.76
N SER A 112 -3.19 -12.45 -9.83
CA SER A 112 -3.04 -13.67 -10.63
C SER A 112 -2.38 -13.43 -12.00
N TRP A 113 -1.91 -12.20 -12.25
CA TRP A 113 -1.44 -11.75 -13.56
C TRP A 113 -0.01 -11.23 -13.50
N GLN A 114 0.63 -11.15 -14.67
CA GLN A 114 1.97 -10.59 -14.83
C GLN A 114 1.92 -9.14 -15.33
N ALA A 115 2.72 -8.26 -14.73
CA ALA A 115 2.80 -6.85 -15.11
C ALA A 115 3.46 -6.70 -16.49
N CYS A 116 4.54 -7.44 -16.68
CA CYS A 116 5.26 -7.65 -17.94
C CYS A 116 5.56 -9.13 -18.10
N GLU A 117 6.02 -9.55 -19.28
CA GLU A 117 6.36 -10.95 -19.54
C GLU A 117 7.35 -11.49 -18.51
N GLY A 118 6.95 -12.55 -17.78
CA GLY A 118 7.76 -13.18 -16.75
C GLY A 118 7.83 -12.43 -15.41
N VAL A 119 7.24 -11.23 -15.28
CA VAL A 119 7.36 -10.40 -14.07
C VAL A 119 5.98 -10.14 -13.46
N ALA A 120 5.72 -10.75 -12.30
CA ALA A 120 4.50 -10.55 -11.54
C ALA A 120 4.73 -9.57 -10.37
N PRO A 121 3.78 -8.67 -10.08
CA PRO A 121 3.85 -7.80 -8.90
C PRO A 121 3.52 -8.55 -7.60
N LYS A 122 3.08 -9.81 -7.68
CA LYS A 122 2.74 -10.63 -6.51
C LYS A 122 3.98 -10.91 -5.66
N ALA A 123 4.05 -10.29 -4.48
CA ALA A 123 5.09 -10.51 -3.49
C ALA A 123 4.65 -9.95 -2.12
N ILE A 124 5.43 -10.25 -1.09
CA ILE A 124 5.47 -9.47 0.15
C ILE A 124 6.56 -8.42 -0.04
N TYR A 125 6.21 -7.15 0.13
CA TYR A 125 7.11 -6.02 0.04
C TYR A 125 7.43 -5.49 1.43
N GLU A 126 8.69 -5.12 1.64
CA GLU A 126 9.21 -4.64 2.92
C GLU A 126 9.71 -3.21 2.75
N ALA A 127 9.52 -2.37 3.76
CA ALA A 127 9.88 -0.96 3.71
C ALA A 127 11.38 -0.78 3.43
N PHE A 128 11.73 0.24 2.65
CA PHE A 128 13.12 0.62 2.48
C PHE A 128 13.70 1.15 3.80
N GLY A 129 14.70 0.46 4.37
CA GLY A 129 15.51 0.99 5.47
C GLY A 129 15.36 0.35 6.86
N ASP A 130 14.89 -0.90 6.96
CA ASP A 130 14.87 -1.66 8.23
C ASP A 130 16.00 -2.73 8.32
N GLU A 131 17.22 -2.37 7.89
CA GLU A 131 18.48 -3.02 8.30
C GLU A 131 19.39 -2.04 9.04
#